data_AF-K2D9X9-F1
#
_entry.id   AF-K2D9X9-F1
#
_cell.length_a   1.000
_cell.length_b   1.000
_cell.length_c   1.000
_cell.angle_alpha   90.00
_cell.angle_beta   90.00
_cell.angle_gamma   90.00
#
_symmetry.space_group_name_H-M   'P 1'
#
loop_
_entity.id
_entity.type
_entity.pdbx_description
1 polymer ?
#
loop_
_entity_poly.entity_id
_entity_poly.type
_entity_poly.pdbx_seq_one_letter_code
_entity_poly.pdbx_strand_id
1 'polypeptide(L)'
;MIEIVVAMALVCGAIILWTYILSVSRDKSDNLDNDQVFNALRASLIHNLKRDMRSSVGIKQLSESSWEIETVEFDDSDLPSVRKVVYELSADGRKVTMSVDGRVKAYDFSKVLDGKKLNFKIWP
;
A
#
# COMPACT_ATOMS: atom_id res chain seq x y z
N MET A 1 53.11 -17.21 -19.91
CA MET A 1 52.38 -17.63 -18.69
C MET A 1 51.76 -16.43 -17.96
N ILE A 2 52.51 -15.35 -17.72
CA ILE A 2 52.03 -14.12 -17.05
C ILE A 2 50.88 -13.43 -17.82
N GLU A 3 50.97 -13.30 -19.14
CA GLU A 3 49.92 -12.66 -19.95
C GLU A 3 48.56 -13.36 -19.87
N ILE A 4 48.55 -14.69 -19.77
CA ILE A 4 47.30 -15.47 -19.66
C ILE A 4 46.65 -15.21 -18.30
N VAL A 5 47.44 -15.10 -17.24
CA VAL A 5 46.94 -14.81 -15.88
C VAL A 5 46.36 -13.40 -15.80
N VAL A 6 47.02 -12.41 -16.43
CA VAL A 6 46.54 -11.02 -16.48
C VAL A 6 45.25 -10.92 -17.29
N ALA A 7 45.19 -11.57 -18.46
CA ALA A 7 43.97 -11.61 -19.27
C ALA A 7 42.79 -12.25 -18.51
N MET A 8 43.04 -13.36 -17.81
CA MET A 8 42.01 -14.05 -17.04
C MET A 8 41.51 -13.20 -15.85
N ALA A 9 42.40 -12.49 -15.17
CA ALA A 9 42.03 -11.57 -14.09
C ALA A 9 41.17 -10.39 -14.58
N LEU A 10 41.48 -9.82 -15.75
CA LEU A 10 40.70 -8.75 -16.36
C LEU A 10 39.29 -9.23 -16.76
N VAL A 11 39.19 -10.43 -17.33
CA VAL A 11 37.89 -11.03 -17.69
C VAL A 11 37.05 -11.30 -16.45
N CYS A 12 37.64 -11.88 -15.39
CA CYS A 12 36.93 -12.08 -14.13
C CYS A 12 36.47 -10.76 -13.49
N GLY A 13 37.34 -9.73 -13.49
CA GLY A 13 37.00 -8.41 -12.99
C GLY A 13 35.84 -7.78 -13.77
N ALA A 14 35.85 -7.88 -15.09
CA ALA A 14 34.77 -7.39 -15.94
C ALA A 14 33.44 -8.11 -15.64
N ILE A 15 33.44 -9.43 -15.50
CA ILE A 15 32.23 -10.20 -15.19
C ILE A 15 31.66 -9.79 -13.82
N ILE A 16 32.50 -9.67 -12.79
CA ILE A 16 32.06 -9.25 -11.45
C ILE A 16 31.44 -7.85 -11.51
N LEU A 17 32.08 -6.90 -12.21
CA LEU A 17 31.57 -5.54 -12.34
C LEU A 17 30.21 -5.51 -13.06
N TRP A 18 30.06 -6.29 -14.14
CA TRP A 18 28.80 -6.41 -14.88
C TRP A 18 27.68 -7.01 -14.03
N THR A 19 27.97 -8.09 -13.30
CA THR A 19 26.97 -8.71 -12.40
C THR A 19 26.55 -7.78 -11.27
N TYR A 20 27.49 -7.01 -10.71
CA TYR A 20 27.21 -6.01 -9.68
C TYR A 20 26.31 -4.89 -10.20
N ILE A 21 26.62 -4.32 -11.38
CA ILE A 21 25.80 -3.26 -12.00
C ILE A 21 24.38 -3.76 -12.26
N LEU A 22 24.23 -4.96 -12.83
CA LEU A 22 22.92 -5.56 -13.08
C LEU A 22 22.14 -5.80 -11.79
N SER A 23 22.79 -6.27 -10.72
CA SER A 23 22.15 -6.45 -9.41
C SER A 23 21.66 -5.12 -8.83
N VAL A 24 22.52 -4.10 -8.79
CA VAL A 24 22.17 -2.77 -8.26
C VAL A 24 21.07 -2.11 -9.08
N SER A 25 21.12 -2.24 -10.40
CA SER A 25 20.06 -1.73 -11.29
C SER A 25 18.73 -2.43 -11.05
N ARG A 26 18.74 -3.75 -10.83
CA ARG A 26 17.52 -4.51 -10.54
C ARG A 26 16.92 -4.15 -9.18
N ASP A 27 17.74 -4.08 -8.14
CA ASP A 27 17.29 -3.69 -6.79
C ASP A 27 16.70 -2.27 -6.79
N LYS A 28 17.26 -1.35 -7.58
CA LYS A 28 16.72 0.01 -7.73
C LYS A 28 15.39 0.01 -8.47
N SER A 29 15.22 -0.83 -9.49
CA SER A 29 13.97 -0.98 -10.24
C SER A 29 12.84 -1.53 -9.36
N ASP A 30 13.12 -2.59 -8.60
CA ASP A 30 12.11 -3.22 -7.74
C ASP A 30 11.66 -2.27 -6.63
N ASN A 31 12.56 -1.47 -6.08
CA ASN A 31 12.22 -0.43 -5.09
C ASN A 31 11.33 0.68 -5.69
N LEU A 32 11.62 1.14 -6.91
CA LEU A 32 10.81 2.15 -7.60
C LEU A 32 9.39 1.65 -7.89
N ASP A 33 9.24 0.39 -8.32
CA ASP A 33 7.94 -0.21 -8.59
C ASP A 33 7.12 -0.38 -7.30
N ASN A 34 7.76 -0.85 -6.22
CA ASN A 34 7.14 -0.98 -4.90
C ASN A 34 6.66 0.38 -4.35
N ASP A 35 7.44 1.44 -4.51
CA ASP A 35 7.07 2.80 -4.08
C ASP A 35 5.88 3.34 -4.91
N GLN A 36 5.83 3.07 -6.21
CA GLN A 36 4.69 3.47 -7.05
C GLN A 36 3.41 2.74 -6.64
N VAL A 37 3.48 1.42 -6.44
CA VAL A 37 2.33 0.61 -6.00
C VAL A 37 1.86 1.04 -4.61
N PHE A 38 2.79 1.29 -3.67
CA PHE A 38 2.47 1.80 -2.34
C PHE A 38 1.74 3.15 -2.42
N ASN A 39 2.26 4.09 -3.21
CA ASN A 39 1.66 5.41 -3.35
C ASN A 39 0.29 5.37 -4.03
N ALA A 40 0.08 4.50 -5.02
CA ALA A 40 -1.21 4.30 -5.66
C ALA A 40 -2.26 3.73 -4.68
N LEU A 41 -1.91 2.68 -3.93
CA LEU A 41 -2.78 2.08 -2.92
C LEU A 41 -3.11 3.09 -1.81
N ARG A 42 -2.10 3.81 -1.32
CA ARG A 42 -2.26 4.87 -0.31
C ARG A 42 -3.17 5.99 -0.81
N ALA A 43 -2.96 6.48 -2.02
CA ALA A 43 -3.79 7.53 -2.61
C ALA A 43 -5.24 7.08 -2.77
N SER A 44 -5.47 5.85 -3.23
CA SER A 44 -6.82 5.28 -3.36
C SER A 44 -7.52 5.14 -2.00
N LEU A 45 -6.81 4.65 -0.98
CA LEU A 45 -7.33 4.54 0.38
C LEU A 45 -7.67 5.92 0.96
N ILE A 46 -6.76 6.88 0.88
CA ILE A 46 -6.96 8.25 1.39
C ILE A 46 -8.10 8.94 0.64
N HIS A 47 -8.22 8.74 -0.67
CA HIS A 47 -9.28 9.35 -1.46
C HIS A 47 -10.67 8.88 -0.99
N ASN A 48 -10.85 7.57 -0.82
CA ASN A 48 -12.11 7.01 -0.34
C ASN A 48 -12.38 7.44 1.12
N LEU A 49 -11.38 7.34 1.99
CA LEU A 49 -11.51 7.78 3.38
C LEU A 49 -11.90 9.26 3.48
N LYS A 50 -11.27 10.14 2.69
CA LYS A 50 -11.57 11.57 2.69
C LYS A 50 -12.97 11.86 2.17
N ARG A 51 -13.40 11.13 1.13
CA ARG A 51 -14.77 11.22 0.61
C ARG A 51 -15.77 10.86 1.69
N ASP A 52 -15.55 9.73 2.36
CA ASP A 52 -16.44 9.22 3.40
C ASP A 52 -16.43 10.13 4.64
N MET A 53 -15.28 10.66 5.05
CA MET A 53 -15.22 11.66 6.14
C MET A 53 -15.95 12.96 5.78
N ARG A 54 -15.89 13.40 4.51
CA ARG A 54 -16.57 14.64 4.08
C ARG A 54 -18.08 14.52 4.13
N SER A 55 -18.63 13.34 3.86
CA SER A 55 -20.06 13.05 3.99
C SER A 55 -20.41 12.45 5.35
N SER A 56 -19.49 12.45 6.32
CA SER A 56 -19.73 11.82 7.60
C SER A 56 -20.66 12.62 8.50
N VAL A 57 -21.56 11.90 9.16
CA VAL A 57 -22.40 12.38 10.27
C VAL A 57 -21.73 12.07 11.60
N GLY A 58 -20.97 10.97 11.66
CA GLY A 58 -20.25 10.54 12.85
C GLY A 58 -19.15 9.54 12.54
N ILE A 59 -18.12 9.55 13.38
CA ILE A 59 -17.01 8.60 13.34
C ILE A 59 -16.99 7.89 14.69
N LYS A 60 -17.13 6.57 14.66
CA LYS A 60 -17.12 5.71 15.85
C LYS A 60 -15.94 4.75 15.77
N GLN A 61 -15.09 4.77 16.79
CA GLN A 61 -14.07 3.74 16.94
C GLN A 61 -14.72 2.45 17.48
N LEU A 62 -14.65 1.36 16.72
CA LEU A 62 -15.17 0.05 17.14
C LEU A 62 -14.12 -0.75 17.92
N SER A 63 -12.86 -0.65 17.50
CA SER A 63 -11.71 -1.28 18.17
C SER A 63 -10.43 -0.46 17.94
N GLU A 64 -9.30 -0.89 18.49
CA GLU A 64 -8.01 -0.24 18.20
C GLU A 64 -7.62 -0.30 16.72
N SER A 65 -8.17 -1.26 15.98
CA SER A 65 -7.89 -1.51 14.56
C SER A 65 -9.12 -1.33 13.66
N SER A 66 -10.26 -0.87 14.19
CA SER A 66 -11.50 -0.76 13.43
C SER A 66 -12.27 0.53 13.74
N TRP A 67 -12.76 1.16 12.68
CA TRP A 67 -13.51 2.41 12.72
C TRP A 67 -14.73 2.30 11.82
N GLU A 68 -15.85 2.79 12.31
CA GLU A 68 -17.10 2.93 11.58
C GLU A 68 -17.32 4.42 11.29
N ILE A 69 -17.55 4.75 10.03
CA ILE A 69 -17.93 6.09 9.59
C ILE A 69 -19.37 6.01 9.11
N GLU A 70 -20.25 6.77 9.75
CA GLU A 70 -21.62 6.95 9.29
C GLU A 70 -21.62 8.07 8.26
N THR A 71 -21.97 7.76 7.02
CA THR A 71 -21.88 8.66 5.86
C THR A 71 -23.26 8.87 5.24
N VAL A 72 -23.54 10.07 4.76
CA VAL A 72 -24.74 10.36 3.95
C VAL A 72 -24.41 10.18 2.48
N GLU A 73 -25.14 9.31 1.80
CA GLU A 73 -25.08 9.13 0.36
C GLU A 73 -26.47 9.41 -0.24
N PHE A 74 -26.50 10.20 -1.31
CA PHE A 74 -27.71 10.44 -2.08
C PHE A 74 -27.85 9.28 -3.06
N ASP A 75 -28.93 8.53 -2.94
CA ASP A 75 -29.24 7.45 -3.89
C ASP A 75 -29.76 8.03 -5.22
N ASP A 76 -29.98 7.19 -6.24
CA ASP A 76 -30.54 7.59 -7.55
C ASP A 76 -31.93 8.28 -7.47
N SER A 77 -32.51 8.33 -6.27
CA SER A 77 -33.79 8.99 -5.94
C SER A 77 -33.63 10.38 -5.30
N ASP A 78 -32.41 10.93 -5.21
CA ASP A 78 -32.07 12.19 -4.52
C ASP A 78 -32.44 12.22 -3.02
N LEU A 79 -32.80 11.07 -2.44
CA LEU A 79 -33.09 10.94 -1.01
C LEU A 79 -31.78 10.67 -0.25
N PRO A 80 -31.49 11.44 0.83
CA PRO A 80 -30.31 11.19 1.65
C PRO A 80 -30.50 9.88 2.43
N SER A 81 -29.60 8.93 2.21
CA SER A 81 -29.52 7.67 2.95
C SER A 81 -28.27 7.65 3.81
N VAL A 82 -28.38 7.14 5.05
CA VAL A 82 -27.22 6.98 5.94
C VAL A 82 -26.65 5.58 5.74
N ARG A 83 -25.38 5.49 5.37
CA ARG A 83 -24.63 4.25 5.19
C ARG A 83 -23.47 4.15 6.16
N LYS A 84 -23.19 2.93 6.60
CA LYS A 84 -22.08 2.62 7.51
C LYS A 84 -20.91 2.08 6.72
N VAL A 85 -19.79 2.81 6.74
CA VAL A 85 -18.53 2.39 6.16
C VAL A 85 -17.61 1.92 7.27
N VAL A 86 -17.20 0.65 7.24
CA VAL A 86 -16.29 0.09 8.25
C VAL A 86 -14.90 -0.03 7.65
N TYR A 87 -13.93 0.65 8.25
CA TYR A 87 -12.52 0.51 7.97
C TYR A 87 -11.86 -0.36 9.04
N GLU A 88 -11.14 -1.40 8.62
CA GLU A 88 -10.46 -2.32 9.53
C GLU A 88 -9.02 -2.57 9.08
N LEU A 89 -8.07 -2.46 10.01
CA LEU A 89 -6.68 -2.85 9.85
C LEU A 89 -6.55 -4.32 10.29
N SER A 90 -6.01 -5.15 9.42
CA SER A 90 -5.73 -6.55 9.70
C SER A 90 -4.74 -6.72 10.86
N ALA A 91 -4.80 -7.88 11.54
CA ALA A 91 -3.93 -8.18 12.68
C ALA A 91 -2.42 -8.16 12.35
N ASP A 92 -2.06 -8.47 11.11
CA ASP A 92 -0.68 -8.38 10.63
C ASP A 92 -0.22 -6.92 10.39
N GLY A 93 -1.15 -5.96 10.39
CA GLY A 93 -0.92 -4.54 10.15
C GLY A 93 -0.56 -4.21 8.71
N ARG A 94 -0.83 -5.10 7.75
CA ARG A 94 -0.40 -4.93 6.34
C ARG A 94 -1.55 -4.74 5.36
N LYS A 95 -2.79 -4.90 5.81
CA LYS A 95 -3.97 -4.81 4.96
C LYS A 95 -5.03 -3.94 5.64
N VAL A 96 -5.64 -3.06 4.86
CA VAL A 96 -6.79 -2.28 5.30
C VAL A 96 -8.00 -2.74 4.48
N THR A 97 -9.09 -3.09 5.14
CA THR A 97 -10.36 -3.43 4.49
C THR A 97 -11.37 -2.32 4.72
N MET A 98 -12.12 -1.99 3.68
CA MET A 98 -13.23 -1.05 3.69
C MET A 98 -14.49 -1.85 3.34
N SER A 99 -15.47 -1.88 4.23
CA SER A 99 -16.73 -2.59 4.04
C SER A 99 -17.89 -1.59 3.96
N VAL A 100 -18.71 -1.73 2.92
CA VAL A 100 -19.92 -0.91 2.69
C VAL A 100 -21.04 -1.85 2.27
N ASP A 101 -22.11 -1.95 3.05
CA ASP A 101 -23.32 -2.71 2.72
C ASP A 101 -23.04 -4.15 2.21
N GLY A 102 -22.07 -4.83 2.84
CA GLY A 102 -21.65 -6.19 2.49
C GLY A 102 -20.62 -6.30 1.36
N ARG A 103 -20.27 -5.20 0.68
CA ARG A 103 -19.16 -5.14 -0.28
C ARG A 103 -17.86 -4.79 0.44
N VAL A 104 -16.88 -5.68 0.35
CA VAL A 104 -15.57 -5.48 0.97
C VAL A 104 -14.53 -5.14 -0.09
N LYS A 105 -13.87 -4.00 0.07
CA LYS A 105 -12.70 -3.60 -0.70
C LYS A 105 -11.46 -3.74 0.16
N ALA A 106 -10.46 -4.46 -0.34
CA ALA A 106 -9.20 -4.68 0.36
C ALA A 106 -8.05 -3.86 -0.26
N TYR A 107 -7.28 -3.19 0.59
CA TYR A 107 -6.04 -2.52 0.25
C TYR A 107 -4.89 -3.31 0.90
N ASP A 108 -4.23 -4.13 0.09
CA ASP A 108 -3.16 -5.02 0.55
C ASP A 108 -1.79 -4.42 0.28
N PHE A 109 -1.08 -4.05 1.35
CA PHE A 109 0.25 -3.48 1.30
C PHE A 109 1.35 -4.53 1.62
N SER A 110 0.99 -5.80 1.79
CA SER A 110 1.93 -6.86 2.21
C SER A 110 3.15 -7.00 1.29
N LYS A 111 2.96 -6.81 -0.02
CA LYS A 111 4.02 -6.91 -1.02
C LYS A 111 4.96 -5.71 -1.06
N VAL A 112 4.52 -4.54 -0.57
CA VAL A 112 5.27 -3.28 -0.66
C VAL A 112 5.86 -2.82 0.67
N LEU A 113 5.41 -3.38 1.79
CA LEU A 113 5.86 -2.97 3.12
C LEU A 113 7.19 -3.61 3.57
N ASP A 114 7.74 -4.55 2.81
CA ASP A 114 9.01 -5.24 3.11
C ASP A 114 9.15 -5.62 4.60
N GLY A 115 8.13 -6.32 5.11
CA GLY A 115 8.09 -6.76 6.52
C GLY A 115 7.52 -5.75 7.52
N LYS A 116 7.39 -4.47 7.17
CA LYS A 116 6.89 -3.40 8.06
C LYS A 116 5.36 -3.45 8.23
N LYS A 117 4.86 -2.70 9.22
CA LYS A 117 3.43 -2.54 9.51
C LYS A 117 2.97 -1.12 9.19
N LEU A 118 1.73 -0.98 8.75
CA LEU A 118 1.07 0.30 8.57
C LEU A 118 0.72 0.90 9.93
N ASN A 119 0.91 2.21 10.05
CA ASN A 119 0.30 2.99 11.11
C ASN A 119 -0.97 3.65 10.56
N PHE A 120 -2.07 2.91 10.56
CA PHE A 120 -3.37 3.41 10.12
C PHE A 120 -4.22 3.76 11.34
N LYS A 121 -4.60 5.04 11.46
CA LYS A 121 -5.51 5.54 12.49
C LYS A 121 -6.42 6.61 11.88
N ILE A 122 -7.71 6.54 12.20
CA ILE A 122 -8.68 7.58 11.85
C ILE A 122 -8.92 8.42 13.11
N TRP A 123 -8.65 9.71 13.01
CA TRP A 123 -8.90 10.67 14.08
C TRP A 123 -10.24 11.37 13.80
N PRO A 124 -11.12 11.48 14.82
CA PRO A 124 -12.39 12.19 14.69
C PRO A 124 -12.20 13.71 14.56
#